data_AF-A0A131XH83-F1
#
_entry.id   AF-A0A131XH83-F1
#
_cell.length_a   1.000
_cell.length_b   1.000
_cell.length_c   1.000
_cell.angle_alpha   90.00
_cell.angle_beta   90.00
_cell.angle_gamma   90.00
#
_symmetry.space_group_name_H-M   'P 1'
#
loop_
_entity.id
_entity.type
_entity.pdbx_description
1 polymer ?
#
loop_
_entity_poly.entity_id
_entity_poly.type
_entity_poly.pdbx_seq_one_letter_code
_entity_poly.pdbx_strand_id
1 'polypeptide(L)'
;QAIRSIHNKYRHTDSPTMLLNASNLKTLAKRAKEARLKFIFQILNNRFKINASKDISFSESRPTRQKHANKLTEYSYTNDTFKYSFFPLAVREWNLLHPSITNTKSFSEFAMKIEETNN
;
A
#
# COMPACT_ATOMS: atom_id res chain seq x y z
N GLN A 1 8.62 20.85 -6.33
CA GLN A 1 9.45 21.20 -7.50
C GLN A 1 8.93 20.57 -8.80
N ALA A 2 8.74 19.24 -8.87
CA ALA A 2 8.27 18.57 -10.09
C ALA A 2 6.95 19.14 -10.68
N ILE A 3 5.93 19.39 -9.85
CA ILE A 3 4.62 19.92 -10.29
C ILE A 3 4.75 21.33 -10.88
N ARG A 4 5.61 22.17 -10.30
CA ARG A 4 5.91 23.50 -10.84
C ARG A 4 6.52 23.41 -12.22
N SER A 5 7.40 22.44 -12.45
CA SER A 5 8.01 22.19 -13.76
C SER A 5 7.00 21.67 -14.78
N ILE A 6 6.14 20.72 -14.40
CA ILE A 6 5.07 20.19 -15.27
C ILE A 6 4.14 21.31 -15.75
N HIS A 7 3.79 22.24 -14.88
CA HIS A 7 2.90 23.36 -15.21
C HIS A 7 3.65 24.63 -15.67
N ASN A 8 4.98 24.60 -15.76
CA ASN A 8 5.85 25.76 -16.02
C ASN A 8 5.52 26.97 -15.12
N LYS A 9 5.17 26.74 -13.86
CA LYS A 9 4.68 27.73 -12.89
C LYS A 9 5.62 27.88 -11.69
N TYR A 10 6.42 28.94 -11.73
CA TYR A 10 7.47 29.20 -10.74
C TYR A 10 7.21 30.44 -9.86
N ARG A 11 6.07 31.12 -10.00
CA ARG A 11 5.76 32.28 -9.14
C ARG A 11 5.51 31.84 -7.71
N HIS A 12 5.86 32.69 -6.76
CA HIS A 12 5.62 32.46 -5.33
C HIS A 12 4.11 32.44 -4.98
N THR A 13 3.28 33.11 -5.79
CA THR A 13 1.81 33.09 -5.68
C THR A 13 1.18 31.80 -6.20
N ASP A 14 1.90 31.02 -7.02
CA ASP A 14 1.41 29.74 -7.49
C ASP A 14 1.56 28.72 -6.36
N SER A 15 0.43 28.25 -5.80
CA SER A 15 0.43 27.21 -4.78
C SER A 15 0.72 25.84 -5.42
N PRO A 16 1.78 25.12 -5.00
CA PRO A 16 2.08 23.77 -5.49
C PRO A 16 0.94 22.79 -5.20
N THR A 17 0.22 22.98 -4.09
CA THR A 17 -0.91 22.13 -3.69
C THR A 17 -2.09 22.34 -4.63
N MET A 18 -2.37 23.59 -5.02
CA MET A 18 -3.43 23.88 -5.99
C MET A 18 -3.09 23.28 -7.37
N LEU A 19 -1.82 23.37 -7.80
CA LEU A 19 -1.36 22.76 -9.05
C LEU A 19 -1.41 21.23 -8.98
N LEU A 20 -1.06 20.64 -7.84
CA LEU A 20 -1.21 19.20 -7.63
C LEU A 20 -2.68 18.80 -7.74
N ASN A 21 -3.61 19.53 -7.11
CA ASN A 21 -5.03 19.22 -7.18
C ASN A 21 -5.62 19.41 -8.58
N ALA A 22 -5.11 20.40 -9.33
CA ALA A 22 -5.48 20.62 -10.74
C ALA A 22 -4.88 19.56 -11.66
N SER A 23 -3.78 18.94 -11.27
CA SER A 23 -3.22 17.79 -11.96
C SER A 23 -3.96 16.53 -11.49
N ASN A 24 -4.44 15.68 -12.40
CA ASN A 24 -5.00 14.37 -12.04
C ASN A 24 -3.92 13.36 -11.59
N LEU A 25 -2.85 13.85 -10.94
CA LEU A 25 -1.70 13.09 -10.48
C LEU A 25 -1.93 12.58 -9.06
N LYS A 26 -1.72 11.28 -8.86
CA LYS A 26 -1.75 10.67 -7.53
C LYS A 26 -0.62 11.22 -6.65
N THR A 27 -0.93 11.51 -5.39
CA THR A 27 0.08 11.90 -4.40
C THR A 27 1.13 10.81 -4.21
N LEU A 28 2.33 11.20 -3.78
CA LEU A 28 3.42 10.24 -3.50
C LEU A 28 3.00 9.24 -2.42
N ALA A 29 2.27 9.69 -1.39
CA ALA A 29 1.75 8.83 -0.33
C ALA A 29 0.81 7.74 -0.87
N LYS A 30 -0.14 8.10 -1.76
CA LYS A 30 -1.02 7.13 -2.42
C LYS A 30 -0.22 6.12 -3.24
N ARG A 31 0.70 6.59 -4.09
CA ARG A 31 1.55 5.71 -4.92
C ARG A 31 2.42 4.77 -4.08
N ALA A 32 2.99 5.27 -2.98
CA ALA A 32 3.81 4.45 -2.08
C ALA A 32 2.98 3.36 -1.39
N LYS A 33 1.74 3.68 -0.97
CA LYS A 33 0.79 2.70 -0.42
C LYS A 33 0.44 1.63 -1.46
N GLU A 34 0.08 2.04 -2.67
CA GLU A 34 -0.23 1.10 -3.77
C GLU A 34 0.96 0.17 -4.06
N ALA A 35 2.18 0.71 -4.12
CA ALA A 35 3.39 -0.07 -4.34
C ALA A 35 3.66 -1.09 -3.22
N ARG A 36 3.49 -0.69 -1.93
CA ARG A 36 3.62 -1.61 -0.79
C ARG A 36 2.62 -2.76 -0.87
N LEU A 37 1.35 -2.47 -1.15
CA LEU A 37 0.32 -3.49 -1.26
C LEU A 37 0.55 -4.44 -2.43
N LYS A 38 0.94 -3.91 -3.61
CA LYS A 38 1.34 -4.72 -4.78
C LYS A 38 2.53 -5.62 -4.46
N PHE A 39 3.50 -5.12 -3.69
CA PHE A 39 4.66 -5.89 -3.26
C PHE A 39 4.28 -7.04 -2.31
N ILE A 40 3.44 -6.78 -1.29
CA ILE A 40 2.95 -7.82 -0.38
C ILE A 40 2.21 -8.92 -1.16
N PHE A 41 1.31 -8.54 -2.08
CA PHE A 41 0.62 -9.53 -2.92
C PHE A 41 1.59 -10.43 -3.67
N GLN A 42 2.63 -9.85 -4.29
CA GLN A 42 3.63 -10.59 -5.05
C GLN A 42 4.48 -11.50 -4.16
N ILE A 43 4.82 -11.06 -2.94
CA ILE A 43 5.47 -11.91 -1.94
C ILE A 43 4.59 -13.13 -1.61
N LEU A 44 3.32 -12.91 -1.28
CA LEU A 44 2.41 -14.00 -0.89
C LEU A 44 2.17 -14.99 -2.01
N ASN A 45 2.27 -14.55 -3.26
CA ASN A 45 2.17 -15.40 -4.45
C ASN A 45 3.51 -15.99 -4.90
N ASN A 46 4.57 -15.93 -4.06
CA ASN A 46 5.91 -16.43 -4.35
C ASN A 46 6.48 -15.95 -5.70
N ARG A 47 6.09 -14.74 -6.14
CA ARG A 47 6.59 -14.15 -7.40
C ARG A 47 8.01 -13.61 -7.27
N PHE A 48 8.46 -13.37 -6.05
CA PHE A 48 9.82 -13.00 -5.73
C PHE A 48 10.60 -14.17 -5.14
N LYS A 49 11.88 -14.30 -5.52
CA LYS A 49 12.85 -15.20 -4.87
C LYS A 49 13.32 -14.66 -3.52
N ILE A 50 12.43 -14.02 -2.77
CA ILE A 50 12.70 -13.49 -1.44
C ILE A 50 12.14 -14.52 -0.45
N ASN A 51 12.98 -14.95 0.49
CA ASN A 51 12.53 -15.82 1.57
C ASN A 51 11.78 -14.99 2.62
N ALA A 52 10.55 -14.58 2.27
CA ALA A 52 9.73 -13.73 3.10
C ALA A 52 9.11 -14.45 4.30
N SER A 53 9.30 -15.78 4.45
CA SER A 53 8.73 -16.53 5.58
C SER A 53 9.31 -16.10 6.93
N LYS A 54 10.48 -15.44 6.93
CA LYS A 54 11.10 -14.86 8.14
C LYS A 54 10.46 -13.53 8.53
N ASP A 55 10.00 -12.77 7.54
CA ASP A 55 9.46 -11.44 7.77
C ASP A 55 7.94 -11.48 7.90
N ILE A 56 7.25 -12.26 7.07
CA ILE A 56 5.79 -12.28 6.97
C ILE A 56 5.29 -13.69 7.27
N SER A 57 4.38 -13.78 8.25
CA SER A 57 3.63 -14.99 8.57
C SER A 57 2.13 -14.73 8.47
N PHE A 58 1.38 -15.78 8.13
CA PHE A 58 -0.08 -15.73 8.20
C PHE A 58 -0.51 -15.80 9.66
N SER A 59 -1.53 -15.02 10.02
CA SER A 59 -2.05 -15.04 11.37
C SER A 59 -2.86 -16.32 11.59
N GLU A 60 -2.37 -17.22 12.45
CA GLU A 60 -3.05 -18.46 12.85
C GLU A 60 -4.19 -18.23 13.86
N SER A 61 -4.46 -16.97 14.23
CA SER A 61 -5.49 -16.62 15.23
C SER A 61 -6.90 -17.10 14.82
N ARG A 62 -7.76 -17.37 15.83
CA ARG A 62 -9.13 -17.88 15.64
C ARG A 62 -9.89 -17.07 14.56
N PRO A 63 -10.61 -17.72 13.64
CA PRO A 63 -11.42 -17.02 12.65
C PRO A 63 -12.53 -16.24 13.37
N THR A 64 -12.48 -14.92 13.29
CA THR A 64 -13.59 -14.04 13.66
C THR A 64 -14.39 -13.68 12.40
N ARG A 65 -15.65 -13.27 12.55
CA ARG A 65 -16.56 -12.95 11.42
C ARG A 65 -16.01 -11.90 10.44
N GLN A 66 -14.97 -11.16 10.80
CA GLN A 66 -14.33 -10.11 9.98
C GLN A 66 -12.93 -10.49 9.47
N LYS A 67 -12.47 -11.73 9.69
CA LYS A 67 -11.12 -12.15 9.29
C LYS A 67 -11.15 -12.74 7.87
N HIS A 68 -10.30 -12.21 6.97
CA HIS A 68 -10.04 -12.84 5.67
C HIS A 68 -8.92 -13.87 5.76
N ALA A 69 -8.93 -14.86 4.86
CA ALA A 69 -7.98 -15.98 4.85
C ALA A 69 -6.51 -15.50 4.75
N ASN A 70 -6.26 -14.42 4.02
CA ASN A 70 -4.91 -13.90 3.78
C ASN A 70 -4.45 -12.88 4.84
N LYS A 71 -5.00 -12.90 6.06
CA LYS A 71 -4.61 -11.95 7.11
C LYS A 71 -3.20 -12.28 7.65
N LEU A 72 -2.34 -11.28 7.70
CA LEU A 72 -0.95 -11.41 8.14
C LEU A 72 -0.82 -11.11 9.63
N THR A 73 0.21 -11.66 10.27
CA THR A 73 0.52 -11.41 11.67
C THR A 73 1.03 -9.99 11.82
N GLU A 74 0.38 -9.20 12.68
CA GLU A 74 0.80 -7.81 12.92
C GLU A 74 2.09 -7.75 13.73
N TYR A 75 2.98 -6.82 13.38
CA TYR A 75 4.20 -6.58 14.15
C TYR A 75 3.88 -5.81 15.42
N SER A 76 4.48 -6.22 16.54
CA SER A 76 4.52 -5.40 17.74
C SER A 76 5.62 -4.36 17.62
N TYR A 77 5.31 -3.12 17.98
CA TYR A 77 6.26 -2.00 17.92
C TYR A 77 6.12 -1.10 19.13
N THR A 78 7.25 -0.58 19.61
CA THR A 78 7.33 0.38 20.74
C THR A 78 7.88 1.74 20.30
N ASN A 79 8.39 1.86 19.07
CA ASN A 79 8.94 3.09 18.50
C ASN A 79 8.33 3.34 17.12
N ASP A 80 8.00 4.60 16.84
CA ASP A 80 7.49 5.08 15.55
C ASP A 80 8.44 4.77 14.39
N THR A 81 9.75 4.76 14.61
CA THR A 81 10.73 4.44 13.55
C THR A 81 10.47 3.05 12.97
N PHE A 82 10.28 2.04 13.82
CA PHE A 82 10.00 0.69 13.38
C PHE A 82 8.57 0.54 12.84
N LYS A 83 7.59 1.21 13.47
CA LYS A 83 6.20 1.25 13.01
C LYS A 83 6.05 1.76 11.58
N TYR A 84 6.83 2.77 11.19
CA TYR A 84 6.82 3.35 9.84
C TYR A 84 7.85 2.72 8.90
N SER A 85 8.61 1.70 9.36
CA SER A 85 9.39 0.86 8.47
C SER A 85 8.49 0.11 7.48
N PHE A 86 9.09 -0.36 6.40
CA PHE A 86 8.37 -0.94 5.26
C PHE A 86 7.39 -2.07 5.66
N PHE A 87 7.88 -3.14 6.30
CA PHE A 87 7.05 -4.32 6.57
C PHE A 87 5.94 -4.08 7.61
N PRO A 88 6.20 -3.45 8.78
CA PRO A 88 5.15 -3.17 9.75
C PRO A 88 4.03 -2.32 9.16
N LEU A 89 4.40 -1.29 8.38
CA LEU A 89 3.41 -0.44 7.71
C LEU A 89 2.65 -1.20 6.61
N ALA A 90 3.35 -1.96 5.76
CA ALA A 90 2.73 -2.69 4.65
C ALA A 90 1.78 -3.80 5.13
N VAL A 91 2.16 -4.55 6.17
CA VAL A 91 1.32 -5.58 6.79
C VAL A 91 0.06 -4.99 7.38
N ARG A 92 0.17 -3.85 8.07
CA ARG A 92 -1.00 -3.13 8.60
C ARG A 92 -1.92 -2.65 7.49
N GLU A 93 -1.37 -2.03 6.44
CA GLU A 93 -2.16 -1.59 5.29
C GLU A 93 -2.85 -2.77 4.57
N TRP A 94 -2.17 -3.92 4.46
CA TRP A 94 -2.72 -5.14 3.89
C TRP A 94 -3.90 -5.70 4.72
N ASN A 95 -3.74 -5.75 6.04
CA ASN A 95 -4.77 -6.28 6.94
C ASN A 95 -6.03 -5.39 7.01
N LEU A 96 -5.94 -4.14 6.58
CA LEU A 96 -7.09 -3.22 6.46
C LEU A 96 -7.86 -3.40 5.14
N LEU A 97 -7.36 -4.20 4.19
CA LEU A 97 -8.03 -4.42 2.92
C LEU A 97 -9.27 -5.31 3.09
N HIS A 98 -10.29 -5.03 2.27
CA HIS A 98 -11.49 -5.84 2.23
C HIS A 98 -11.18 -7.24 1.65
N PRO A 99 -11.80 -8.32 2.16
CA PRO A 99 -11.62 -9.68 1.65
C PRO A 99 -11.82 -9.82 0.12
N SER A 100 -12.69 -9.01 -0.49
CA SER A 100 -12.94 -9.02 -1.94
C SER A 100 -11.73 -8.59 -2.79
N ILE A 101 -10.79 -7.86 -2.19
CA ILE A 101 -9.54 -7.42 -2.81
C ILE A 101 -8.45 -8.46 -2.53
N THR A 102 -8.31 -8.91 -1.28
CA THR A 102 -7.24 -9.84 -0.87
C THR A 102 -7.41 -11.26 -1.37
N ASN A 103 -8.64 -11.70 -1.71
CA ASN A 103 -8.90 -13.02 -2.28
C ASN A 103 -8.76 -13.09 -3.82
N THR A 104 -8.31 -12.02 -4.47
CA THR A 104 -8.04 -12.03 -5.91
C THR A 104 -6.90 -12.99 -6.25
N LYS A 105 -7.05 -13.73 -7.35
CA LYS A 105 -6.04 -14.71 -7.81
C LYS A 105 -5.03 -14.11 -8.79
N SER A 106 -5.41 -13.04 -9.49
CA SER A 106 -4.58 -12.38 -10.49
C SER A 106 -4.02 -11.06 -9.96
N PHE A 107 -2.74 -10.82 -10.20
CA PHE A 107 -2.09 -9.55 -9.89
C PHE A 107 -2.75 -8.37 -10.62
N SER A 108 -3.17 -8.57 -11.88
CA SER A 108 -3.81 -7.51 -12.67
C SER A 108 -5.13 -7.07 -12.05
N GLU A 109 -5.95 -8.03 -11.62
CA GLU A 109 -7.24 -7.76 -10.98
C GLU A 109 -7.05 -7.06 -9.62
N PHE A 110 -6.06 -7.53 -8.85
CA PHE A 110 -5.67 -6.90 -7.59
C PHE A 110 -5.24 -5.44 -7.78
N ALA A 111 -4.38 -5.18 -8.77
CA ALA A 111 -3.87 -3.85 -9.07
C ALA A 111 -5.00 -2.89 -9.44
N MET A 112 -5.95 -3.32 -10.27
CA MET A 112 -7.11 -2.51 -10.65
C MET A 112 -7.98 -2.16 -9.44
N LYS A 113 -8.35 -3.15 -8.61
CA LYS A 113 -9.19 -2.92 -7.41
C LYS A 113 -8.55 -1.97 -6.41
N ILE A 114 -7.22 -2.04 -6.24
CA ILE A 114 -6.49 -1.10 -5.38
C ILE A 114 -6.53 0.32 -5.92
N GLU A 115 -6.42 0.49 -7.23
CA GLU A 115 -6.44 1.82 -7.86
C GLU A 115 -7.84 2.44 -7.78
N GLU A 116 -8.91 1.65 -7.91
CA GLU A 116 -10.29 2.08 -7.71
C GLU A 116 -10.58 2.49 -6.25
N THR A 117 -10.05 1.75 -5.27
CA THR A 117 -10.29 2.02 -3.84
C THR A 117 -9.60 3.31 -3.36
N ASN A 118 -8.55 3.77 -4.05
CA ASN A 118 -7.76 4.95 -3.65
C ASN A 118 -7.95 6.17 -4.58
N ASN A 119 -8.82 6.09 -5.59
CA ASN A 119 -9.28 7.25 -6.36
C ASN A 119 -10.34 8.01 -5.56
#